data_AF-A0A662QR48-F1
#
_entry.id   AF-A0A662QR48-F1
#
_cell.length_a   1.000
_cell.length_b   1.000
_cell.length_c   1.000
_cell.angle_alpha   90.00
_cell.angle_beta   90.00
_cell.angle_gamma   90.00
#
_symmetry.space_group_name_H-M   'P 1'
#
loop_
_entity.id
_entity.type
_entity.pdbx_description
1 polymer ?
#
loop_
_entity_poly.entity_id
_entity_poly.type
_entity_poly.pdbx_seq_one_letter_code
_entity_poly.pdbx_strand_id
1 'polypeptide(L)'
;NNDKALKYLLKSDDNEDYPEFSKVVDNFNYFKGRIIEENYQSVLEGLSKLMFVEISLDREKDDPQRIFESLNSTGLELSQADLIRNYILMGLKRRDQNKIYQNFWEVIEKLAKDETLNVNRVSEYIRDYLTLENKKIPNKGKVYLEFKAKYPTTSIDELEKNLTGIKGLVKHYNKLINPKNEFDKEIRLQLEYINRLEINVAFPFLIKVYDDFTTSLIDKQTFLKVLDLIQSFTWRRFILSLPTNALNKIFMNLYDKVESSNYLYSIQKSLLQKSGVQRFPKNAEIIDALKVKDVYNIKSKNRIYLLERLEDFENSERVAIEGNHDITIEHIFPQNPDPKWKVELGNEEYTFIKENYMNTIGNLTLSGNNGKLSNKPFIDKRDLEGVGYKHSRLWMNKYLSSIDKWDKAEIEKRFELISERFLKIWEFPDIQIDIENENEEVNIFEAEDPTHKKLEYAIFFDQKIEVNQVAKLYVEVIKQLFMLHPETFFTTDLKEKLSMSKESEKLHLHQAVQISDTYYIEANISNTGKFNLIKHALSIFDSEDELQIKYAI
;
A
#
# COMPACT_ATOMS: atom_id res chain seq x y z
N ASN A 1 -14.39 24.76 19.14
CA ASN A 1 -15.11 24.35 20.36
C ASN A 1 -14.42 24.66 21.67
N ASN A 2 -13.11 24.44 21.82
CA ASN A 2 -12.40 24.64 23.09
C ASN A 2 -12.53 26.05 23.70
N ASP A 3 -12.47 27.12 22.88
CA ASP A 3 -12.65 28.50 23.37
C ASP A 3 -14.07 28.78 23.90
N LYS A 4 -15.10 28.19 23.30
CA LYS A 4 -16.49 28.32 23.77
C LYS A 4 -16.68 27.56 25.09
N ALA A 5 -16.16 26.34 25.15
CA ALA A 5 -16.14 25.52 26.37
C ALA A 5 -15.39 26.20 27.52
N LEU A 6 -14.21 26.76 27.27
CA LEU A 6 -13.43 27.48 28.28
C LEU A 6 -14.16 28.73 28.77
N LYS A 7 -14.75 29.52 27.87
CA LYS A 7 -15.57 30.68 28.24
C LYS A 7 -16.81 30.28 29.06
N TYR A 8 -17.42 29.14 28.75
CA TYR A 8 -18.52 28.58 29.54
C TYR A 8 -18.05 28.20 30.95
N LEU A 9 -16.94 27.45 31.07
CA LEU A 9 -16.38 27.05 32.36
C LEU A 9 -15.95 28.24 33.25
N LEU A 10 -15.50 29.34 32.64
CA LEU A 10 -15.09 30.55 33.35
C LEU A 10 -16.25 31.48 33.74
N LYS A 11 -17.45 31.28 33.16
CA LYS A 11 -18.63 32.15 33.37
C LYS A 11 -19.52 31.73 34.53
N SER A 12 -19.32 30.54 35.09
CA SER A 12 -19.89 30.07 36.35
C SER A 12 -21.35 30.49 36.59
N ASP A 13 -22.29 29.95 35.80
CA ASP A 13 -23.68 29.81 36.24
C ASP A 13 -23.94 28.31 36.41
N ASP A 14 -24.14 27.88 37.67
CA ASP A 14 -24.17 26.48 38.12
C ASP A 14 -25.36 25.65 37.58
N ASN A 15 -26.10 26.14 36.58
CA ASN A 15 -27.37 25.53 36.12
C ASN A 15 -27.54 25.39 34.60
N GLU A 16 -26.53 25.69 33.77
CA GLU A 16 -26.61 25.42 32.32
C GLU A 16 -25.65 24.29 31.95
N ASP A 17 -26.11 23.25 31.25
CA ASP A 17 -25.24 22.22 30.67
C ASP A 17 -24.57 22.73 29.38
N TYR A 18 -23.27 22.47 29.20
CA TYR A 18 -22.61 22.76 27.93
C TYR A 18 -23.13 21.80 26.85
N PRO A 19 -23.79 22.30 25.79
CA PRO A 19 -24.62 21.46 24.91
C PRO A 19 -23.83 20.59 23.91
N GLU A 20 -22.52 20.77 23.79
CA GLU A 20 -21.67 20.06 22.81
C GLU A 20 -20.56 19.27 23.49
N PHE A 21 -20.14 18.14 22.90
CA PHE A 21 -18.99 17.39 23.40
C PHE A 21 -17.70 18.24 23.38
N SER A 22 -17.01 18.30 24.52
CA SER A 22 -15.76 19.05 24.66
C SER A 22 -14.80 18.35 25.63
N LYS A 23 -13.63 17.95 25.11
CA LYS A 23 -12.54 17.41 25.93
C LYS A 23 -12.11 18.38 27.05
N VAL A 24 -12.28 19.69 26.86
CA VAL A 24 -11.96 20.68 27.89
C VAL A 24 -12.93 20.57 29.07
N VAL A 25 -14.22 20.36 28.81
CA VAL A 25 -15.24 20.16 29.85
C VAL A 25 -15.04 18.81 30.54
N ASP A 26 -14.79 17.74 29.76
CA ASP A 26 -14.49 16.42 30.33
C ASP A 26 -13.26 16.43 31.22
N ASN A 27 -12.17 17.06 30.76
CA ASN A 27 -10.94 17.20 31.54
C ASN A 27 -11.18 18.04 32.79
N PHE A 28 -11.93 19.15 32.69
CA PHE A 28 -12.29 19.97 33.84
C PHE A 28 -13.08 19.15 34.88
N ASN A 29 -14.11 18.43 34.45
CA ASN A 29 -14.93 17.59 35.33
C ASN A 29 -14.11 16.45 35.95
N TYR A 30 -13.20 15.85 35.19
CA TYR A 30 -12.25 14.87 35.69
C TYR A 30 -11.37 15.46 36.80
N PHE A 31 -10.74 16.61 36.57
CA PHE A 31 -9.89 17.26 37.59
C PHE A 31 -10.72 17.74 38.79
N LYS A 32 -11.92 18.30 38.57
CA LYS A 32 -12.85 18.68 39.64
C LYS A 32 -13.22 17.49 40.54
N GLY A 33 -13.41 16.30 39.98
CA GLY A 33 -13.68 15.09 40.75
C GLY A 33 -12.45 14.44 41.39
N ARG A 34 -11.23 14.76 40.93
CA ARG A 34 -9.97 14.20 41.44
C ARG A 34 -9.26 15.09 42.46
N ILE A 35 -9.52 16.39 42.43
CA ILE A 35 -8.99 17.35 43.40
C ILE A 35 -9.92 17.37 44.62
N ILE A 36 -9.41 16.89 45.74
CA ILE A 36 -10.13 16.75 47.01
C ILE A 36 -9.37 17.48 48.12
N GLU A 37 -10.00 17.69 49.28
CA GLU A 37 -9.38 18.38 50.43
C GLU A 37 -8.04 17.77 50.86
N GLU A 38 -7.84 16.48 50.61
CA GLU A 38 -6.63 15.75 50.99
C GLU A 38 -5.44 15.99 50.04
N ASN A 39 -5.68 16.38 48.78
CA ASN A 39 -4.63 16.47 47.76
C ASN A 39 -4.47 17.85 47.09
N TYR A 40 -5.40 18.78 47.31
CA TYR A 40 -5.38 20.09 46.64
C TYR A 40 -4.09 20.86 46.91
N GLN A 41 -3.54 20.75 48.13
CA GLN A 41 -2.30 21.43 48.52
C GLN A 41 -1.11 20.94 47.67
N SER A 42 -1.00 19.62 47.48
CA SER A 42 0.04 19.03 46.62
C SER A 42 -0.14 19.40 45.14
N VAL A 43 -1.39 19.52 44.67
CA VAL A 43 -1.68 19.99 43.31
C VAL A 43 -1.25 21.45 43.14
N LEU A 44 -1.58 22.33 44.09
CA LEU A 44 -1.15 23.74 44.09
C LEU A 44 0.37 23.88 44.12
N GLU A 45 1.05 23.12 44.97
CA GLU A 45 2.51 23.06 45.01
C GLU A 45 3.09 22.55 43.69
N GLY A 46 2.48 21.54 43.06
CA GLY A 46 2.86 21.05 41.75
C GLY A 46 2.70 22.10 40.65
N LEU A 47 1.56 22.80 40.62
CA LEU A 47 1.30 23.90 39.67
C LEU A 47 2.30 25.04 39.84
N SER A 48 2.70 25.37 41.07
CA SER A 48 3.71 26.41 41.36
C SER A 48 5.10 26.08 40.81
N LYS A 49 5.36 24.79 40.50
CA LYS A 49 6.62 24.32 39.92
C LYS A 49 6.59 24.33 38.38
N LEU A 50 5.46 24.66 37.74
CA LEU A 50 5.37 24.79 36.30
C LEU A 50 6.12 26.04 35.85
N MET A 51 7.14 25.84 35.02
CA MET A 51 7.86 26.93 34.37
C MET A 51 7.42 27.04 32.92
N PHE A 52 6.93 28.21 32.55
CA PHE A 52 6.62 28.55 31.16
C PHE A 52 7.81 29.31 30.57
N VAL A 53 8.30 28.85 29.43
CA VAL A 53 9.28 29.59 28.63
C VAL A 53 8.51 30.28 27.51
N GLU A 54 8.37 31.60 27.62
CA GLU A 54 7.81 32.42 26.55
C GLU A 54 8.97 33.03 25.75
N ILE A 55 8.99 32.77 24.44
CA ILE A 55 9.93 33.39 23.51
C ILE A 55 9.17 34.46 22.75
N SER A 56 9.36 35.72 23.14
CA SER A 56 8.83 36.87 22.42
C SER A 56 9.73 37.19 21.23
N LEU A 57 9.14 37.31 20.04
CA LEU A 57 9.86 37.57 18.79
C LEU A 57 9.48 38.93 18.23
N ASP A 58 10.47 39.71 17.82
CA ASP A 58 10.28 40.93 17.05
C ASP A 58 10.07 40.56 15.58
N ARG A 59 8.83 40.71 15.07
CA ARG A 59 8.47 40.31 13.70
C ARG A 59 9.28 41.02 12.60
N GLU A 60 9.95 42.13 12.90
CA GLU A 60 10.78 42.85 11.94
C GLU A 60 12.25 42.41 11.93
N LYS A 61 12.72 41.75 13.00
CA LYS A 61 14.13 41.38 13.18
C LYS A 61 14.36 39.89 13.28
N ASP A 62 13.42 39.20 13.91
CA ASP A 62 13.47 37.77 14.15
C ASP A 62 12.69 37.04 13.07
N ASP A 63 13.20 35.88 12.67
CA ASP A 63 12.50 34.94 11.80
C ASP A 63 11.88 33.85 12.69
N PRO A 64 10.56 33.90 12.96
CA PRO A 64 9.90 32.94 13.83
C PRO A 64 10.02 31.51 13.33
N GLN A 65 10.09 31.33 12.02
CA GLN A 65 10.20 30.01 11.42
C GLN A 65 11.58 29.42 11.69
N ARG A 66 12.65 30.17 11.47
CA ARG A 66 14.03 29.70 11.73
C ARG A 66 14.25 29.35 13.19
N ILE A 67 13.72 30.16 14.10
CA ILE A 67 13.83 29.92 15.54
C ILE A 67 13.06 28.65 15.94
N PHE A 68 11.85 28.48 15.40
CA PHE A 68 11.06 27.28 15.63
C PHE A 68 11.74 26.01 15.10
N GLU A 69 12.31 26.05 13.90
CA GLU A 69 13.06 24.92 13.32
C GLU A 69 14.30 24.58 14.17
N SER A 70 15.02 25.59 14.65
CA SER A 70 16.19 25.41 15.53
C SER A 70 15.83 24.80 16.89
N LEU A 71 14.65 25.10 17.43
CA LEU A 71 14.20 24.53 18.70
C LEU A 71 13.79 23.06 18.53
N ASN A 72 13.06 22.76 17.46
CA ASN A 72 12.58 21.39 17.22
C ASN A 72 13.68 20.40 16.81
N SER A 73 14.83 20.87 16.32
CA SER A 73 15.97 19.99 15.99
C SER A 73 16.68 19.41 17.21
N THR A 74 16.38 19.90 18.42
CA THR A 74 17.08 19.52 19.67
C THR A 74 16.19 18.73 20.65
N GLY A 75 14.95 18.40 20.28
CA GLY A 75 13.95 17.76 21.15
C GLY A 75 13.20 16.57 20.54
N LEU A 76 12.07 16.21 21.15
CA LEU A 76 11.16 15.17 20.65
C LEU A 76 10.52 15.65 19.34
N GLU A 77 10.70 14.90 18.25
CA GLU A 77 10.29 15.34 16.92
C GLU A 77 8.77 15.57 16.84
N LEU A 78 8.38 16.77 16.42
CA LEU A 78 7.01 17.06 16.04
C LEU A 78 6.59 16.22 14.83
N SER A 79 5.29 15.94 14.71
CA SER A 79 4.78 15.30 13.50
C SER A 79 5.01 16.19 12.29
N GLN A 80 5.13 15.58 11.10
CA GLN A 80 5.28 16.34 9.86
C GLN A 80 4.08 17.27 9.63
N ALA A 81 2.88 16.83 9.99
CA ALA A 81 1.68 17.66 9.99
C ALA A 81 1.82 18.88 10.90
N ASP A 82 2.33 18.73 12.12
CA ASP A 82 2.56 19.86 13.02
C ASP A 82 3.59 20.86 12.47
N LEU A 83 4.68 20.36 11.87
CA LEU A 83 5.69 21.21 11.22
C LEU A 83 5.06 22.02 10.07
N ILE A 84 4.25 21.38 9.23
CA ILE A 84 3.55 22.04 8.11
C ILE A 84 2.54 23.07 8.64
N ARG A 85 1.73 22.72 9.67
CA ARG A 85 0.79 23.66 10.30
C ARG A 85 1.50 24.92 10.77
N ASN A 86 2.59 24.75 11.49
CA ASN A 86 3.35 25.87 12.05
C ASN A 86 3.96 26.72 10.93
N TYR A 87 4.49 26.07 9.89
CA TYR A 87 5.04 26.75 8.73
C TYR A 87 4.03 27.65 8.03
N ILE A 88 2.82 27.16 7.74
CA ILE A 88 1.80 27.96 7.03
C ILE A 88 1.18 29.07 7.90
N LEU A 89 1.33 29.03 9.24
CA LEU A 89 0.71 29.99 10.17
C LEU A 89 1.68 31.04 10.72
N MET A 90 2.96 30.70 10.96
CA MET A 90 3.88 31.56 11.72
C MET A 90 4.14 32.92 11.06
N GLY A 91 4.17 32.99 9.73
CA GLY A 91 4.37 34.24 8.98
C GLY A 91 3.16 35.18 8.91
N LEU A 92 2.00 34.76 9.40
CA LEU A 92 0.73 35.46 9.18
C LEU A 92 0.33 36.40 10.34
N LYS A 93 -0.52 37.39 10.04
CA LYS A 93 -1.18 38.20 11.07
C LYS A 93 -2.29 37.39 11.73
N ARG A 94 -2.66 37.72 12.98
CA ARG A 94 -3.65 36.96 13.78
C ARG A 94 -4.98 36.72 13.06
N ARG A 95 -5.48 37.72 12.31
CA ARG A 95 -6.71 37.59 11.51
C ARG A 95 -6.57 36.53 10.42
N ASP A 96 -5.44 36.53 9.72
CA ASP A 96 -5.18 35.64 8.60
C ASP A 96 -4.82 34.23 9.09
N GLN A 97 -4.10 34.11 10.22
CA GLN A 97 -3.89 32.83 10.92
C GLN A 97 -5.22 32.14 11.22
N ASN A 98 -6.18 32.87 11.81
CA ASN A 98 -7.50 32.33 12.10
C ASN A 98 -8.23 31.90 10.82
N LYS A 99 -8.15 32.70 9.75
CA LYS A 99 -8.76 32.39 8.46
C LYS A 99 -8.19 31.10 7.86
N ILE A 100 -6.86 31.00 7.76
CA ILE A 100 -6.16 29.83 7.19
C ILE A 100 -6.41 28.58 8.04
N TYR A 101 -6.32 28.72 9.36
CA TYR A 101 -6.54 27.60 10.28
C TYR A 101 -7.97 27.05 10.15
N GLN A 102 -8.99 27.89 10.32
CA GLN A 102 -10.40 27.43 10.33
C GLN A 102 -10.86 26.93 8.96
N ASN A 103 -10.47 27.63 7.88
CA ASN A 103 -11.00 27.29 6.56
C ASN A 103 -10.24 26.18 5.86
N PHE A 104 -8.97 25.93 6.20
CA PHE A 104 -8.14 24.95 5.52
C PHE A 104 -7.60 23.90 6.48
N TRP A 105 -6.77 24.30 7.45
CA TRP A 105 -6.05 23.33 8.28
C TRP A 105 -6.97 22.48 9.14
N GLU A 106 -7.93 23.08 9.85
CA GLU A 106 -8.91 22.37 10.69
C GLU A 106 -9.76 21.39 9.86
N VAL A 107 -10.10 21.75 8.62
CA VAL A 107 -10.84 20.88 7.70
C VAL A 107 -9.99 19.68 7.28
N ILE A 108 -8.73 19.91 6.91
CA ILE A 108 -7.78 18.84 6.55
C ILE A 108 -7.56 17.92 7.75
N GLU A 109 -7.34 18.48 8.94
CA GLU A 109 -7.10 17.74 10.17
C GLU A 109 -8.30 16.87 10.58
N LYS A 110 -9.52 17.41 10.44
CA LYS A 110 -10.75 16.67 10.72
C LYS A 110 -10.97 15.53 9.74
N LEU A 111 -10.73 15.75 8.45
CA LEU A 111 -11.04 14.79 7.39
C LEU A 111 -9.95 13.73 7.21
N ALA A 112 -8.67 14.08 7.39
CA ALA A 112 -7.55 13.14 7.37
C ALA A 112 -7.36 12.47 8.75
N LYS A 113 -8.45 11.99 9.35
CA LYS A 113 -8.44 11.26 10.62
C LYS A 113 -9.02 9.87 10.40
N ASP A 114 -8.30 8.86 10.86
CA ASP A 114 -8.82 7.50 10.97
C ASP A 114 -9.75 7.44 12.18
N GLU A 115 -11.05 7.28 11.92
CA GLU A 115 -12.08 7.31 12.95
C GLU A 115 -12.08 6.03 13.79
N THR A 116 -11.65 4.91 13.20
CA THR A 116 -11.63 3.60 13.87
C THR A 116 -10.46 3.52 14.85
N LEU A 117 -9.27 3.95 14.43
CA LEU A 117 -8.08 3.98 15.28
C LEU A 117 -7.99 5.26 16.12
N ASN A 118 -8.81 6.27 15.82
CA ASN A 118 -8.77 7.60 16.42
C ASN A 118 -7.38 8.27 16.27
N VAL A 119 -6.72 8.04 15.12
CA VAL A 119 -5.37 8.53 14.80
C VAL A 119 -5.43 9.58 13.69
N ASN A 120 -4.63 10.64 13.84
CA ASN A 120 -4.46 11.67 12.82
C ASN A 120 -3.55 11.15 11.69
N ARG A 121 -4.02 11.23 10.44
CA ARG A 121 -3.34 10.79 9.22
C ARG A 121 -2.94 11.94 8.28
N VAL A 122 -2.89 13.17 8.79
CA VAL A 122 -2.55 14.36 7.98
C VAL A 122 -1.14 14.23 7.39
N SER A 123 -0.18 13.66 8.13
CA SER A 123 1.18 13.48 7.62
C SER A 123 1.21 12.54 6.41
N GLU A 124 0.46 11.43 6.47
CA GLU A 124 0.29 10.48 5.36
C GLU A 124 -0.48 11.11 4.20
N TYR A 125 -1.57 11.82 4.48
CA TYR A 125 -2.35 12.51 3.45
C TYR A 125 -1.52 13.51 2.65
N ILE A 126 -0.76 14.39 3.33
CA ILE A 126 0.10 15.36 2.65
C ILE A 126 1.19 14.65 1.86
N ARG A 127 1.74 13.55 2.39
CA ARG A 127 2.71 12.74 1.65
C ARG A 127 2.12 12.15 0.38
N ASP A 128 0.89 11.62 0.43
CA ASP A 128 0.21 11.05 -0.74
C ASP A 128 -0.14 12.15 -1.77
N TYR A 129 -0.57 13.31 -1.29
CA TYR A 129 -0.78 14.50 -2.13
C TYR A 129 0.51 14.97 -2.82
N LEU A 130 1.62 15.07 -2.08
CA LEU A 130 2.91 15.43 -2.66
C LEU A 130 3.43 14.37 -3.62
N THR A 131 3.15 13.09 -3.36
CA THR A 131 3.53 11.99 -4.26
C THR A 131 2.90 12.17 -5.63
N LEU A 132 1.61 12.47 -5.67
CA LEU A 132 0.87 12.77 -6.89
C LEU A 132 1.43 14.01 -7.60
N GLU A 133 1.70 15.07 -6.85
CA GLU A 133 2.08 16.37 -7.41
C GLU A 133 3.56 16.44 -7.84
N ASN A 134 4.45 15.67 -7.21
CA ASN A 134 5.90 15.68 -7.47
C ASN A 134 6.37 14.52 -8.35
N LYS A 135 5.54 13.50 -8.55
CA LYS A 135 5.95 12.22 -9.16
C LYS A 135 7.15 11.58 -8.45
N LYS A 136 7.26 11.87 -7.16
CA LYS A 136 8.30 11.38 -6.27
C LYS A 136 7.68 11.17 -4.91
N ILE A 137 7.94 10.00 -4.33
CA ILE A 137 7.41 9.64 -3.02
C ILE A 137 8.28 10.28 -1.94
N PRO A 138 7.73 11.22 -1.14
CA PRO A 138 8.50 11.82 -0.07
C PRO A 138 8.89 10.79 0.99
N ASN A 139 10.10 10.93 1.52
CA ASN A 139 10.49 10.18 2.72
C ASN A 139 9.62 10.60 3.90
N LYS A 140 9.17 9.65 4.73
CA LYS A 140 8.23 9.94 5.84
C LYS A 140 8.71 11.04 6.80
N GLY A 141 10.02 11.12 7.08
CA GLY A 141 10.60 12.16 7.93
C GLY A 141 10.94 13.47 7.21
N LYS A 142 10.77 13.54 5.88
CA LYS A 142 11.12 14.71 5.05
C LYS A 142 9.91 15.35 4.36
N VAL A 143 8.69 14.91 4.66
CA VAL A 143 7.44 15.44 4.07
C VAL A 143 7.36 16.96 4.24
N TYR A 144 7.72 17.48 5.42
CA TYR A 144 7.77 18.91 5.70
C TYR A 144 8.75 19.65 4.77
N LEU A 145 9.96 19.13 4.59
CA LEU A 145 10.99 19.76 3.76
C LEU A 145 10.55 19.81 2.29
N GLU A 146 9.96 18.73 1.79
CA GLU A 146 9.43 18.68 0.42
C GLU A 146 8.22 19.59 0.24
N PHE A 147 7.33 19.66 1.25
CA PHE A 147 6.22 20.61 1.25
C PHE A 147 6.72 22.06 1.17
N LYS A 148 7.69 22.43 2.02
CA LYS A 148 8.29 23.77 2.06
C LYS A 148 8.99 24.13 0.75
N ALA A 149 9.69 23.18 0.14
CA ALA A 149 10.36 23.39 -1.14
C ALA A 149 9.36 23.65 -2.28
N LYS A 150 8.22 22.94 -2.29
CA LYS A 150 7.18 23.09 -3.31
C LYS A 150 6.29 24.31 -3.10
N TYR A 151 5.96 24.61 -1.84
CA TYR A 151 5.03 25.66 -1.44
C TYR A 151 5.74 26.66 -0.53
N PRO A 152 6.71 27.45 -1.06
CA PRO A 152 7.33 28.50 -0.26
C PRO A 152 6.27 29.50 0.21
N THR A 153 6.40 29.95 1.45
CA THR A 153 5.54 30.97 2.06
C THR A 153 5.72 32.29 1.33
N THR A 154 4.69 32.66 0.58
CA THR A 154 4.59 33.89 -0.21
C THR A 154 3.38 34.70 0.26
N SER A 155 2.64 35.35 -0.65
CA SER A 155 1.43 36.10 -0.33
C SER A 155 0.32 35.19 0.22
N ILE A 156 -0.60 35.77 1.00
CA ILE A 156 -1.77 35.04 1.54
C ILE A 156 -2.61 34.42 0.42
N ASP A 157 -2.81 35.14 -0.69
CA ASP A 157 -3.61 34.66 -1.82
C ASP A 157 -2.99 33.42 -2.47
N GLU A 158 -1.66 33.37 -2.57
CA GLU A 158 -0.95 32.21 -3.10
C GLU A 158 -0.99 31.02 -2.13
N LEU A 159 -0.85 31.28 -0.82
CA LEU A 159 -1.04 30.24 0.20
C LEU A 159 -2.45 29.64 0.15
N GLU A 160 -3.49 30.47 0.03
CA GLU A 160 -4.87 30.01 -0.10
C GLU A 160 -5.07 29.18 -1.37
N LYS A 161 -4.50 29.61 -2.50
CA LYS A 161 -4.51 28.84 -3.75
C LYS A 161 -3.85 27.47 -3.57
N ASN A 162 -2.68 27.42 -2.96
CA ASN A 162 -1.94 26.17 -2.72
C ASN A 162 -2.70 25.21 -1.79
N LEU A 163 -3.29 25.73 -0.71
CA LEU A 163 -4.09 24.94 0.23
C LEU A 163 -5.44 24.51 -0.34
N THR A 164 -5.96 25.18 -1.38
CA THR A 164 -7.25 24.82 -1.99
C THR A 164 -7.18 23.44 -2.65
N GLY A 165 -6.11 23.11 -3.37
CA GLY A 165 -5.93 21.78 -3.95
C GLY A 165 -5.85 20.68 -2.88
N ILE A 166 -5.07 20.93 -1.84
CA ILE A 166 -4.91 20.02 -0.69
C ILE A 166 -6.24 19.85 0.05
N LYS A 167 -7.00 20.92 0.29
CA LYS A 167 -8.31 20.82 0.91
C LYS A 167 -9.32 20.12 0.00
N GLY A 168 -9.21 20.30 -1.32
CA GLY A 168 -10.12 19.70 -2.31
C GLY A 168 -10.07 18.19 -2.30
N LEU A 169 -8.89 17.60 -2.16
CA LEU A 169 -8.70 16.15 -2.25
C LEU A 169 -8.89 15.40 -0.92
N VAL A 170 -8.85 16.07 0.23
CA VAL A 170 -8.91 15.42 1.55
C VAL A 170 -10.28 14.78 1.84
N LYS A 171 -11.35 15.29 1.22
CA LYS A 171 -12.69 14.69 1.29
C LYS A 171 -12.73 13.28 0.69
N HIS A 172 -11.95 13.03 -0.36
CA HIS A 172 -11.85 11.71 -1.00
C HIS A 172 -10.94 10.79 -0.20
N TYR A 173 -9.84 11.34 0.32
CA TYR A 173 -8.98 10.64 1.27
C TYR A 173 -9.76 10.13 2.49
N ASN A 174 -10.62 10.98 3.08
CA ASN A 174 -11.46 10.60 4.21
C ASN A 174 -12.30 9.34 3.91
N LYS A 175 -12.88 9.24 2.71
CA LYS A 175 -13.67 8.07 2.31
C LYS A 175 -12.81 6.83 2.07
N LEU A 176 -11.58 7.00 1.59
CA LEU A 176 -10.63 5.89 1.41
C LEU A 176 -10.21 5.28 2.76
N ILE A 177 -9.92 6.12 3.77
CA ILE A 177 -9.53 5.64 5.11
C ILE A 177 -10.74 5.29 6.00
N ASN A 178 -11.90 5.91 5.75
CA ASN A 178 -13.16 5.63 6.45
C ASN A 178 -14.27 5.27 5.44
N PRO A 179 -14.28 4.05 4.87
CA PRO A 179 -15.29 3.65 3.88
C PRO A 179 -16.75 3.84 4.32
N LYS A 180 -17.03 3.83 5.63
CA LYS A 180 -18.37 4.08 6.20
C LYS A 180 -18.93 5.45 5.84
N ASN A 181 -18.07 6.43 5.55
CA ASN A 181 -18.44 7.78 5.14
C ASN A 181 -18.86 7.87 3.66
N GLU A 182 -18.74 6.78 2.91
CA GLU A 182 -19.31 6.66 1.56
C GLU A 182 -20.80 6.33 1.63
N PHE A 183 -21.62 7.11 0.93
CA PHE A 183 -23.07 6.92 0.92
C PHE A 183 -23.50 5.78 0.00
N ASP A 184 -22.88 5.68 -1.18
CA ASP A 184 -23.19 4.65 -2.17
C ASP A 184 -22.73 3.28 -1.66
N LYS A 185 -23.65 2.30 -1.62
CA LYS A 185 -23.38 0.97 -1.06
C LYS A 185 -22.36 0.18 -1.87
N GLU A 186 -22.35 0.32 -3.19
CA GLU A 186 -21.44 -0.42 -4.06
C GLU A 186 -20.04 0.16 -3.98
N ILE A 187 -19.91 1.50 -4.01
CA ILE A 187 -18.62 2.16 -3.84
C ILE A 187 -18.05 1.88 -2.45
N ARG A 188 -18.85 2.06 -1.40
CA ARG A 188 -18.43 1.77 -0.01
C ARG A 188 -17.84 0.39 0.12
N LEU A 189 -18.51 -0.62 -0.44
CA LEU A 189 -18.03 -1.99 -0.40
C LEU A 189 -16.64 -2.14 -1.05
N GLN A 190 -16.43 -1.55 -2.23
CA GLN A 190 -15.14 -1.61 -2.90
C GLN A 190 -14.03 -0.91 -2.09
N LEU A 191 -14.37 0.21 -1.43
CA LEU A 191 -13.46 0.90 -0.52
C LEU A 191 -13.15 0.07 0.73
N GLU A 192 -14.14 -0.63 1.30
CA GLU A 192 -13.95 -1.57 2.42
C GLU A 192 -12.98 -2.69 2.05
N TYR A 193 -13.10 -3.25 0.85
CA TYR A 193 -12.18 -4.26 0.34
C TYR A 193 -10.75 -3.73 0.16
N ILE A 194 -10.60 -2.55 -0.45
CA ILE A 194 -9.29 -1.87 -0.60
C ILE A 194 -8.65 -1.61 0.77
N ASN A 195 -9.42 -1.11 1.73
CA ASN A 195 -8.96 -0.83 3.09
C ASN A 195 -8.55 -2.12 3.82
N ARG A 196 -9.35 -3.18 3.74
CA ARG A 196 -9.04 -4.49 4.36
C ARG A 196 -7.74 -5.08 3.81
N LEU A 197 -7.52 -4.95 2.50
CA LEU A 197 -6.29 -5.37 1.82
C LEU A 197 -5.08 -4.46 2.10
N GLU A 198 -5.27 -3.33 2.79
CA GLU A 198 -4.21 -2.32 3.05
C GLU A 198 -3.52 -1.83 1.76
N ILE A 199 -4.28 -1.60 0.69
CA ILE A 199 -3.74 -1.07 -0.58
C ILE A 199 -3.53 0.45 -0.49
N ASN A 200 -3.01 0.93 0.63
CA ASN A 200 -2.81 2.35 0.91
C ASN A 200 -1.82 3.00 -0.07
N VAL A 201 -0.92 2.19 -0.63
CA VAL A 201 0.04 2.58 -1.69
C VAL A 201 -0.64 3.06 -2.97
N ALA A 202 -1.90 2.69 -3.20
CA ALA A 202 -2.70 3.17 -4.33
C ALA A 202 -3.42 4.50 -4.05
N PHE A 203 -3.39 5.02 -2.81
CA PHE A 203 -4.16 6.21 -2.45
C PHE A 203 -3.81 7.45 -3.29
N PRO A 204 -2.54 7.78 -3.61
CA PRO A 204 -2.24 8.92 -4.49
C PRO A 204 -3.01 8.86 -5.82
N PHE A 205 -3.07 7.67 -6.44
CA PHE A 205 -3.85 7.42 -7.64
C PHE A 205 -5.35 7.47 -7.37
N LEU A 206 -5.84 6.73 -6.39
CA LEU A 206 -7.27 6.59 -6.10
C LEU A 206 -7.93 7.91 -5.68
N ILE A 207 -7.22 8.80 -4.99
CA ILE A 207 -7.73 10.13 -4.62
C ILE A 207 -8.09 10.94 -5.87
N LYS A 208 -7.28 10.86 -6.94
CA LYS A 208 -7.58 11.55 -8.20
C LYS A 208 -8.68 10.89 -9.00
N VAL A 209 -8.66 9.57 -9.11
CA VAL A 209 -9.76 8.83 -9.76
C VAL A 209 -11.10 9.12 -9.07
N TYR A 210 -11.08 9.21 -7.75
CA TYR A 210 -12.25 9.60 -6.98
C TYR A 210 -12.69 11.04 -7.33
N ASP A 211 -11.74 11.98 -7.43
CA ASP A 211 -12.03 13.35 -7.85
C ASP A 211 -12.67 13.42 -9.24
N ASP A 212 -12.14 12.65 -10.19
CA ASP A 212 -12.70 12.50 -11.55
C ASP A 212 -14.14 11.98 -11.53
N PHE A 213 -14.45 11.03 -10.66
CA PHE A 213 -15.82 10.58 -10.45
C PHE A 213 -16.72 11.70 -9.88
N THR A 214 -16.26 12.41 -8.84
CA THR A 214 -17.08 13.47 -8.23
C THR A 214 -17.28 14.70 -9.10
N THR A 215 -16.34 14.97 -10.00
CA THR A 215 -16.42 16.04 -11.00
C THR A 215 -17.14 15.59 -12.27
N SER A 216 -17.66 14.35 -12.31
CA SER A 216 -18.38 13.76 -13.43
C SER A 216 -17.56 13.59 -14.72
N LEU A 217 -16.22 13.51 -14.61
CA LEU A 217 -15.35 13.10 -15.71
C LEU A 217 -15.57 11.62 -16.07
N ILE A 218 -15.82 10.80 -15.06
CA ILE A 218 -16.18 9.39 -15.23
C ILE A 218 -17.50 9.07 -14.53
N ASP A 219 -18.22 8.08 -15.06
CA ASP A 219 -19.44 7.59 -14.44
C ASP A 219 -19.14 6.62 -13.29
N LYS A 220 -20.19 6.29 -12.52
CA LYS A 220 -20.09 5.34 -11.40
C LYS A 220 -19.57 3.98 -11.85
N GLN A 221 -19.99 3.49 -13.02
CA GLN A 221 -19.62 2.16 -13.50
C GLN A 221 -18.13 2.08 -13.85
N THR A 222 -17.60 3.10 -14.50
CA THR A 222 -16.17 3.23 -14.79
C THR A 222 -15.38 3.30 -13.49
N PHE A 223 -15.85 4.10 -12.52
CA PHE A 223 -15.19 4.20 -11.22
C PHE A 223 -15.13 2.86 -10.49
N LEU A 224 -16.24 2.12 -10.41
CA LEU A 224 -16.29 0.77 -9.83
C LEU A 224 -15.33 -0.19 -10.54
N LYS A 225 -15.30 -0.19 -11.87
CA LYS A 225 -14.37 -1.03 -12.65
C LYS A 225 -12.91 -0.69 -12.38
N VAL A 226 -12.57 0.58 -12.16
CA VAL A 226 -11.21 0.97 -11.75
C VAL A 226 -10.89 0.43 -10.35
N LEU A 227 -11.80 0.57 -9.37
CA LEU A 227 -11.59 0.01 -8.04
C LEU A 227 -11.42 -1.52 -8.08
N ASP A 228 -12.22 -2.23 -8.87
CA ASP A 228 -12.11 -3.67 -9.08
C ASP A 228 -10.78 -4.06 -9.75
N LEU A 229 -10.33 -3.30 -10.75
CA LEU A 229 -9.06 -3.52 -11.43
C LEU A 229 -7.87 -3.41 -10.46
N ILE A 230 -7.86 -2.38 -9.60
CA ILE A 230 -6.79 -2.15 -8.61
C ILE A 230 -6.76 -3.27 -7.57
N GLN A 231 -7.93 -3.75 -7.15
CA GLN A 231 -8.06 -4.91 -6.27
C GLN A 231 -7.56 -6.18 -6.96
N SER A 232 -7.99 -6.46 -8.19
CA SER A 232 -7.55 -7.63 -8.97
C SER A 232 -6.05 -7.65 -9.15
N PHE A 233 -5.47 -6.53 -9.60
CA PHE A 233 -4.03 -6.37 -9.80
C PHE A 233 -3.25 -6.66 -8.51
N THR A 234 -3.63 -6.02 -7.40
CA THR A 234 -2.92 -6.16 -6.13
C THR A 234 -3.10 -7.57 -5.55
N TRP A 235 -4.32 -8.13 -5.62
CA TRP A 235 -4.63 -9.42 -5.06
C TRP A 235 -3.95 -10.57 -5.81
N ARG A 236 -3.94 -10.52 -7.15
CA ARG A 236 -3.19 -11.47 -7.96
C ARG A 236 -1.69 -11.44 -7.64
N ARG A 237 -1.11 -10.26 -7.48
CA ARG A 237 0.29 -10.12 -7.05
C ARG A 237 0.55 -10.71 -5.66
N PHE A 238 -0.40 -10.56 -4.74
CA PHE A 238 -0.32 -11.17 -3.41
C PHE A 238 -0.35 -12.71 -3.47
N ILE A 239 -1.18 -13.29 -4.33
CA ILE A 239 -1.21 -14.75 -4.54
C ILE A 239 0.14 -15.28 -5.04
N LEU A 240 0.84 -14.53 -5.90
CA LEU A 240 2.18 -14.86 -6.36
C LEU A 240 3.32 -14.43 -5.43
N SER A 241 3.01 -13.83 -4.27
CA SER A 241 4.01 -13.31 -3.32
C SER A 241 4.98 -12.31 -3.97
N LEU A 242 4.51 -11.51 -4.93
CA LEU A 242 5.34 -10.50 -5.58
C LEU A 242 5.66 -9.33 -4.63
N PRO A 243 6.84 -8.70 -4.76
CA PRO A 243 7.23 -7.58 -3.91
C PRO A 243 6.22 -6.42 -3.95
N THR A 244 5.91 -5.88 -2.78
CA THR A 244 5.00 -4.73 -2.62
C THR A 244 5.67 -3.40 -2.93
N ASN A 245 7.00 -3.32 -2.85
CA ASN A 245 7.74 -2.06 -3.10
C ASN A 245 7.51 -1.52 -4.52
N ALA A 246 7.35 -2.42 -5.49
CA ALA A 246 7.01 -2.04 -6.86
C ALA A 246 5.65 -1.34 -6.99
N LEU A 247 4.67 -1.65 -6.12
CA LEU A 247 3.32 -1.05 -6.20
C LEU A 247 3.35 0.46 -6.00
N ASN A 248 4.19 0.94 -5.09
CA ASN A 248 4.36 2.36 -4.82
C ASN A 248 4.68 3.16 -6.10
N LYS A 249 5.67 2.68 -6.86
CA LYS A 249 6.11 3.32 -8.11
C LYS A 249 5.05 3.22 -9.20
N ILE A 250 4.41 2.04 -9.32
CA ILE A 250 3.35 1.81 -10.30
C ILE A 250 2.21 2.79 -10.09
N PHE A 251 1.65 2.88 -8.87
CA PHE A 251 0.50 3.76 -8.60
C PHE A 251 0.86 5.24 -8.62
N MET A 252 2.09 5.61 -8.24
CA MET A 252 2.55 7.00 -8.35
C MET A 252 2.46 7.52 -9.79
N ASN A 253 2.86 6.71 -10.77
CA ASN A 253 2.92 7.10 -12.19
C ASN A 253 1.67 6.73 -12.99
N LEU A 254 0.75 5.94 -12.42
CA LEU A 254 -0.39 5.39 -13.15
C LEU A 254 -1.37 6.48 -13.63
N TYR A 255 -1.55 7.55 -12.84
CA TYR A 255 -2.49 8.61 -13.19
C TYR A 255 -2.06 9.37 -14.46
N ASP A 256 -0.75 9.52 -14.71
CA ASP A 256 -0.24 10.16 -15.93
C ASP A 256 -0.55 9.38 -17.22
N LYS A 257 -0.92 8.09 -17.07
CA LYS A 257 -1.30 7.21 -18.18
C LYS A 257 -2.82 7.17 -18.40
N VAL A 258 -3.57 7.99 -17.66
CA VAL A 258 -5.03 8.09 -17.79
C VAL A 258 -5.39 8.98 -18.98
N GLU A 259 -6.11 8.43 -19.93
CA GLU A 259 -6.68 9.16 -21.07
C GLU A 259 -8.18 9.34 -20.85
N SER A 260 -8.65 10.58 -20.73
CA SER A 260 -10.07 10.84 -20.39
C SER A 260 -11.07 10.26 -21.40
N SER A 261 -10.70 10.14 -22.68
CA SER A 261 -11.55 9.55 -23.73
C SER A 261 -11.71 8.03 -23.59
N ASN A 262 -10.72 7.34 -23.01
CA ASN A 262 -10.64 5.88 -22.90
C ASN A 262 -10.17 5.46 -21.49
N TYR A 263 -10.79 6.05 -20.47
CA TYR A 263 -10.30 6.07 -19.08
C TYR A 263 -9.90 4.69 -18.54
N LEU A 264 -10.83 3.73 -18.57
CA LEU A 264 -10.56 2.38 -18.06
C LEU A 264 -9.53 1.64 -18.92
N TYR A 265 -9.62 1.76 -20.24
CA TYR A 265 -8.73 1.08 -21.18
C TYR A 265 -7.28 1.56 -21.01
N SER A 266 -7.04 2.85 -20.83
CA SER A 266 -5.68 3.37 -20.69
C SER A 266 -5.00 2.89 -19.39
N ILE A 267 -5.78 2.77 -18.29
CA ILE A 267 -5.30 2.18 -17.03
C ILE A 267 -5.00 0.69 -17.23
N GLN A 268 -5.91 -0.06 -17.86
CA GLN A 268 -5.71 -1.49 -18.15
C GLN A 268 -4.46 -1.70 -19.02
N LYS A 269 -4.32 -0.94 -20.11
CA LYS A 269 -3.16 -0.96 -21.00
C LYS A 269 -1.87 -0.71 -20.21
N SER A 270 -1.83 0.36 -19.40
CA SER A 270 -0.65 0.70 -18.60
C SER A 270 -0.25 -0.39 -17.61
N LEU A 271 -1.20 -1.08 -16.98
CA LEU A 271 -0.90 -2.16 -16.03
C LEU A 271 -0.49 -3.47 -16.74
N LEU A 272 -1.10 -3.76 -17.89
CA LEU A 272 -0.80 -4.96 -18.68
C LEU A 272 0.55 -4.88 -19.41
N GLN A 273 1.01 -3.68 -19.77
CA GLN A 273 2.34 -3.47 -20.36
C GLN A 273 3.49 -3.68 -19.36
N LYS A 274 3.21 -3.73 -18.05
CA LYS A 274 4.24 -3.99 -17.04
C LYS A 274 4.78 -5.41 -17.14
N SER A 275 6.09 -5.57 -16.96
CA SER A 275 6.79 -6.86 -17.02
C SER A 275 7.54 -7.19 -15.72
N GLY A 276 8.18 -8.36 -15.66
CA GLY A 276 9.00 -8.78 -14.50
C GLY A 276 8.26 -8.75 -13.16
N VAL A 277 8.86 -8.11 -12.15
CA VAL A 277 8.26 -7.96 -10.80
C VAL A 277 7.12 -6.94 -10.77
N GLN A 278 6.94 -6.12 -11.81
CA GLN A 278 5.87 -5.12 -11.92
C GLN A 278 4.62 -5.63 -12.64
N ARG A 279 4.71 -6.79 -13.31
CA ARG A 279 3.65 -7.33 -14.16
C ARG A 279 2.29 -7.53 -13.47
N PHE A 280 1.25 -7.54 -14.30
CA PHE A 280 -0.08 -8.05 -13.94
C PHE A 280 -0.11 -9.58 -14.12
N PRO A 281 -0.30 -10.37 -13.05
CA PRO A 281 -0.28 -11.83 -13.18
C PRO A 281 -1.42 -12.41 -14.03
N LYS A 282 -1.06 -13.27 -14.98
CA LYS A 282 -1.97 -13.99 -15.89
C LYS A 282 -2.73 -15.11 -15.18
N ASN A 283 -3.80 -15.60 -15.81
CA ASN A 283 -4.66 -16.63 -15.23
C ASN A 283 -3.92 -17.95 -14.94
N ALA A 284 -3.07 -18.41 -15.87
CA ALA A 284 -2.34 -19.68 -15.72
C ALA A 284 -1.40 -19.67 -14.49
N GLU A 285 -0.55 -18.64 -14.35
CA GLU A 285 0.36 -18.53 -13.21
C GLU A 285 -0.39 -18.40 -11.87
N ILE A 286 -1.55 -17.75 -11.87
CA ILE A 286 -2.40 -17.63 -10.69
C ILE A 286 -3.01 -18.97 -10.29
N ILE A 287 -3.51 -19.76 -11.25
CA ILE A 287 -4.06 -21.09 -10.98
C ILE A 287 -2.97 -21.99 -10.38
N ASP A 288 -1.79 -22.04 -10.99
CA ASP A 288 -0.68 -22.88 -10.52
C ASP A 288 -0.26 -22.52 -9.09
N ALA A 289 -0.13 -21.23 -8.80
CA ALA A 289 0.24 -20.77 -7.46
C ALA A 289 -0.88 -21.00 -6.43
N LEU A 290 -2.14 -20.72 -6.79
CA LEU A 290 -3.27 -20.87 -5.89
C LEU A 290 -3.52 -22.33 -5.50
N LYS A 291 -3.21 -23.28 -6.39
CA LYS A 291 -3.37 -24.72 -6.16
C LYS A 291 -2.59 -25.22 -4.95
N VAL A 292 -1.39 -24.68 -4.74
CA VAL A 292 -0.45 -25.14 -3.69
C VAL A 292 -0.24 -24.12 -2.56
N LYS A 293 -0.85 -22.92 -2.65
CA LYS A 293 -0.67 -21.87 -1.65
C LYS A 293 -1.24 -22.30 -0.29
N ASP A 294 -0.44 -22.15 0.76
CA ASP A 294 -0.91 -22.25 2.15
C ASP A 294 -1.81 -21.06 2.47
N VAL A 295 -3.10 -21.19 2.14
CA VAL A 295 -4.12 -20.16 2.35
C VAL A 295 -4.49 -20.07 3.82
N TYR A 296 -4.41 -21.17 4.58
CA TYR A 296 -4.77 -21.15 6.00
C TYR A 296 -3.84 -20.24 6.80
N ASN A 297 -2.54 -20.27 6.55
CA ASN A 297 -1.55 -19.54 7.34
C ASN A 297 -1.24 -18.11 6.87
N ILE A 298 -1.93 -17.59 5.84
CA ILE A 298 -1.81 -16.17 5.51
C ILE A 298 -2.43 -15.29 6.61
N LYS A 299 -2.16 -13.98 6.59
CA LYS A 299 -2.76 -13.01 7.51
C LYS A 299 -4.29 -13.20 7.58
N SER A 300 -4.84 -13.26 8.80
CA SER A 300 -6.26 -13.59 9.04
C SER A 300 -7.23 -12.78 8.18
N LYS A 301 -7.02 -11.46 8.10
CA LYS A 301 -7.83 -10.55 7.28
C LYS A 301 -7.82 -10.89 5.77
N ASN A 302 -6.69 -11.35 5.23
CA ASN A 302 -6.53 -11.71 3.82
C ASN A 302 -7.24 -13.03 3.53
N ARG A 303 -7.17 -13.96 4.48
CA ARG A 303 -7.89 -15.24 4.42
C ARG A 303 -9.40 -15.05 4.48
N ILE A 304 -9.88 -14.24 5.41
CA ILE A 304 -11.30 -13.88 5.53
C ILE A 304 -11.78 -13.19 4.25
N TYR A 305 -11.02 -12.20 3.75
CA TYR A 305 -11.31 -11.54 2.47
C TYR A 305 -11.47 -12.51 1.31
N LEU A 306 -10.54 -13.46 1.15
CA LEU A 306 -10.59 -14.47 0.08
C LEU A 306 -11.87 -15.30 0.16
N LEU A 307 -12.16 -15.85 1.34
CA LEU A 307 -13.29 -16.76 1.54
C LEU A 307 -14.62 -16.02 1.45
N GLU A 308 -14.71 -14.80 1.98
CA GLU A 308 -15.91 -13.95 1.87
C GLU A 308 -16.21 -13.59 0.43
N ARG A 309 -15.20 -13.15 -0.34
CA ARG A 309 -15.38 -12.83 -1.76
C ARG A 309 -15.79 -14.06 -2.57
N LEU A 310 -15.24 -15.23 -2.26
CA LEU A 310 -15.65 -16.48 -2.88
C LEU A 310 -17.08 -16.88 -2.47
N GLU A 311 -17.50 -16.68 -1.24
CA GLU A 311 -18.86 -17.00 -0.80
C GLU A 311 -19.90 -16.05 -1.43
N ASP A 312 -19.64 -14.74 -1.41
CA ASP A 312 -20.61 -13.71 -1.79
C ASP A 312 -20.76 -13.49 -3.32
N PHE A 313 -19.84 -14.01 -4.14
CA PHE A 313 -19.89 -13.77 -5.58
C PHE A 313 -21.18 -14.33 -6.23
N GLU A 314 -21.89 -13.51 -7.01
CA GLU A 314 -23.22 -13.87 -7.57
C GLU A 314 -24.26 -14.32 -6.52
N ASN A 315 -24.08 -13.94 -5.25
CA ASN A 315 -25.02 -14.23 -4.17
C ASN A 315 -25.70 -12.93 -3.71
N SER A 316 -27.03 -12.88 -3.80
CA SER A 316 -27.83 -11.75 -3.34
C SER A 316 -27.94 -11.68 -1.81
N GLU A 317 -27.82 -12.82 -1.13
CA GLU A 317 -27.86 -12.93 0.33
C GLU A 317 -26.42 -13.02 0.85
N ARG A 318 -25.80 -11.86 1.07
CA ARG A 318 -24.42 -11.80 1.55
C ARG A 318 -24.27 -12.38 2.94
N VAL A 319 -23.19 -13.13 3.11
CA VAL A 319 -22.84 -13.73 4.39
C VAL A 319 -21.78 -12.85 5.04
N ALA A 320 -22.17 -12.12 6.09
CA ALA A 320 -21.19 -11.38 6.88
C ALA A 320 -20.29 -12.36 7.66
N ILE A 321 -19.04 -12.51 7.20
CA ILE A 321 -18.04 -13.37 7.83
C ILE A 321 -17.17 -12.54 8.77
N GLU A 322 -16.76 -11.35 8.34
CA GLU A 322 -15.97 -10.46 9.19
C GLU A 322 -16.76 -10.03 10.44
N GLY A 323 -16.15 -10.21 11.62
CA GLY A 323 -16.78 -9.91 12.91
C GLY A 323 -17.85 -10.93 13.35
N ASN A 324 -18.13 -11.95 12.55
CA ASN A 324 -19.06 -13.02 12.89
C ASN A 324 -18.31 -14.20 13.52
N HIS A 325 -18.44 -14.35 14.85
CA HIS A 325 -17.78 -15.42 15.59
C HIS A 325 -18.39 -16.81 15.35
N ASP A 326 -19.61 -16.87 14.81
CA ASP A 326 -20.29 -18.14 14.55
C ASP A 326 -19.72 -18.82 13.30
N ILE A 327 -19.31 -18.05 12.29
CA ILE A 327 -18.74 -18.58 11.05
C ILE A 327 -17.23 -18.68 11.18
N THR A 328 -16.73 -19.90 11.16
CA THR A 328 -15.29 -20.20 11.25
C THR A 328 -14.81 -20.90 9.99
N ILE A 329 -13.50 -20.95 9.83
CA ILE A 329 -12.86 -21.69 8.75
C ILE A 329 -12.75 -23.14 9.20
N GLU A 330 -13.22 -24.04 8.34
CA GLU A 330 -13.23 -25.47 8.55
C GLU A 330 -12.27 -26.16 7.58
N HIS A 331 -11.56 -27.15 8.11
CA HIS A 331 -10.73 -28.07 7.35
C HIS A 331 -11.55 -29.31 7.00
N ILE A 332 -11.81 -29.52 5.70
CA ILE A 332 -12.63 -30.65 5.25
C ILE A 332 -11.93 -31.96 5.63
N PHE A 333 -10.68 -32.13 5.18
CA PHE A 333 -9.71 -33.03 5.78
C PHE A 333 -9.09 -32.35 7.01
N PRO A 334 -9.37 -32.82 8.24
CA PRO A 334 -9.00 -32.12 9.47
C PRO A 334 -7.48 -32.05 9.72
N GLN A 335 -7.04 -31.09 10.54
CA GLN A 335 -5.63 -31.04 10.97
C GLN A 335 -5.22 -32.24 11.84
N ASN A 336 -6.17 -32.76 12.62
CA ASN A 336 -6.00 -33.96 13.45
C ASN A 336 -7.04 -35.02 13.07
N PRO A 337 -6.94 -35.66 11.88
CA PRO A 337 -7.98 -36.56 11.38
C PRO A 337 -8.25 -37.73 12.32
N ASP A 338 -9.52 -38.13 12.43
CA ASP A 338 -9.89 -39.41 13.04
C ASP A 338 -9.17 -40.58 12.33
N PRO A 339 -8.72 -41.63 13.04
CA PRO A 339 -8.07 -42.80 12.43
C PRO A 339 -8.84 -43.43 11.26
N LYS A 340 -10.17 -43.31 11.22
CA LYS A 340 -11.01 -43.78 10.11
C LYS A 340 -10.63 -43.15 8.76
N TRP A 341 -10.17 -41.90 8.73
CA TRP A 341 -9.68 -41.26 7.50
C TRP A 341 -8.55 -42.06 6.84
N LYS A 342 -7.64 -42.60 7.64
CA LYS A 342 -6.52 -43.40 7.15
C LYS A 342 -6.98 -44.74 6.58
N VAL A 343 -8.08 -45.29 7.11
CA VAL A 343 -8.71 -46.53 6.61
C VAL A 343 -9.41 -46.26 5.28
N GLU A 344 -10.15 -45.15 5.17
CA GLU A 344 -10.91 -44.79 3.97
C GLU A 344 -10.02 -44.40 2.78
N LEU A 345 -8.94 -43.63 3.02
CA LEU A 345 -8.04 -43.14 1.97
C LEU A 345 -6.87 -44.09 1.68
N GLY A 346 -6.50 -44.95 2.64
CA GLY A 346 -5.22 -45.66 2.60
C GLY A 346 -4.03 -44.76 2.95
N ASN A 347 -2.87 -45.37 3.19
CA ASN A 347 -1.72 -44.67 3.77
C ASN A 347 -1.06 -43.64 2.83
N GLU A 348 -0.97 -43.95 1.54
CA GLU A 348 -0.32 -43.08 0.54
C GLU A 348 -1.12 -41.80 0.33
N GLU A 349 -2.42 -41.92 0.05
CA GLU A 349 -3.29 -40.77 -0.20
C GLU A 349 -3.51 -39.92 1.05
N TYR A 350 -3.68 -40.54 2.22
CA TYR A 350 -3.74 -39.83 3.49
C TYR A 350 -2.51 -38.95 3.73
N THR A 351 -1.31 -39.49 3.47
CA THR A 351 -0.04 -38.77 3.65
C THR A 351 0.06 -37.64 2.62
N PHE A 352 -0.28 -37.92 1.36
CA PHE A 352 -0.24 -36.94 0.28
C PHE A 352 -1.14 -35.73 0.56
N ILE A 353 -2.40 -35.95 0.96
CA ILE A 353 -3.36 -34.88 1.30
C ILE A 353 -2.84 -34.08 2.49
N LYS A 354 -2.33 -34.76 3.52
CA LYS A 354 -1.81 -34.12 4.73
C LYS A 354 -0.62 -33.21 4.44
N GLU A 355 0.27 -33.60 3.54
CA GLU A 355 1.48 -32.83 3.22
C GLU A 355 1.24 -31.74 2.18
N ASN A 356 0.35 -31.96 1.21
CA ASN A 356 0.23 -31.07 0.04
C ASN A 356 -1.05 -30.24 0.01
N TYR A 357 -2.14 -30.70 0.61
CA TYR A 357 -3.45 -30.05 0.48
C TYR A 357 -4.07 -29.53 1.77
N MET A 358 -3.55 -29.95 2.93
CA MET A 358 -4.10 -29.61 4.25
C MET A 358 -4.55 -28.14 4.36
N ASN A 359 -3.67 -27.19 4.02
CA ASN A 359 -3.92 -25.76 4.18
C ASN A 359 -4.26 -25.03 2.87
N THR A 360 -4.51 -25.78 1.79
CA THR A 360 -4.82 -25.20 0.47
C THR A 360 -6.28 -24.82 0.36
N ILE A 361 -6.61 -23.91 -0.55
CA ILE A 361 -8.00 -23.45 -0.74
C ILE A 361 -8.95 -24.60 -1.08
N GLY A 362 -8.46 -25.66 -1.74
CA GLY A 362 -9.23 -26.87 -2.05
C GLY A 362 -9.73 -27.61 -0.81
N ASN A 363 -9.03 -27.54 0.31
CA ASN A 363 -9.40 -28.22 1.58
C ASN A 363 -10.05 -27.29 2.62
N LEU A 364 -10.15 -25.99 2.34
CA LEU A 364 -10.73 -25.01 3.25
C LEU A 364 -12.17 -24.65 2.87
N THR A 365 -13.03 -24.54 3.88
CA THR A 365 -14.40 -24.06 3.71
C THR A 365 -14.83 -23.19 4.90
N LEU A 366 -16.05 -22.64 4.82
CA LEU A 366 -16.69 -21.90 5.90
C LEU A 366 -17.73 -22.78 6.60
N SER A 367 -17.81 -22.69 7.92
CA SER A 367 -18.79 -23.45 8.70
C SER A 367 -19.23 -22.71 9.95
N GLY A 368 -20.55 -22.68 10.16
CA GLY A 368 -21.17 -22.26 11.42
C GLY A 368 -21.17 -23.34 12.51
N ASN A 369 -20.76 -24.57 12.16
CA ASN A 369 -20.86 -25.76 13.02
C ASN A 369 -19.52 -26.49 13.14
N ASN A 370 -18.40 -25.81 12.94
CA ASN A 370 -17.07 -26.41 12.92
C ASN A 370 -16.80 -27.32 14.14
N GLY A 371 -17.11 -26.85 15.36
CA GLY A 371 -16.96 -27.66 16.57
C GLY A 371 -17.75 -28.99 16.57
N LYS A 372 -18.89 -29.07 15.88
CA LYS A 372 -19.68 -30.30 15.76
C LYS A 372 -19.17 -31.23 14.65
N LEU A 373 -18.65 -30.67 13.55
CA LEU A 373 -18.02 -31.42 12.47
C LEU A 373 -16.70 -32.05 12.93
N SER A 374 -15.87 -31.28 13.64
CA SER A 374 -14.65 -31.74 14.30
C SER A 374 -13.75 -32.58 13.37
N ASN A 375 -13.13 -33.64 13.89
CA ASN A 375 -12.19 -34.48 13.15
C ASN A 375 -12.85 -35.67 12.42
N LYS A 376 -14.19 -35.67 12.31
CA LYS A 376 -14.97 -36.79 11.77
C LYS A 376 -14.58 -37.10 10.31
N PRO A 377 -14.76 -38.37 9.86
CA PRO A 377 -14.71 -38.74 8.45
C PRO A 377 -15.60 -37.86 7.57
N PHE A 378 -15.28 -37.78 6.28
CA PHE A 378 -15.98 -36.90 5.36
C PHE A 378 -17.50 -37.16 5.30
N ILE A 379 -17.91 -38.43 5.16
CA ILE A 379 -19.32 -38.82 5.10
C ILE A 379 -20.06 -38.40 6.37
N ASP A 380 -19.45 -38.63 7.53
CA ASP A 380 -20.00 -38.24 8.82
C ASP A 380 -20.18 -36.72 8.90
N LYS A 381 -19.22 -35.91 8.39
CA LYS A 381 -19.35 -34.45 8.32
C LYS A 381 -20.43 -33.99 7.35
N ARG A 382 -20.56 -34.67 6.20
CA ARG A 382 -21.51 -34.33 5.16
C ARG A 382 -22.96 -34.59 5.60
N ASP A 383 -23.19 -35.76 6.21
CA ASP A 383 -24.52 -36.30 6.53
C ASP A 383 -24.99 -36.01 7.96
N LEU A 384 -24.20 -35.28 8.76
CA LEU A 384 -24.56 -34.96 10.13
C LEU A 384 -25.88 -34.17 10.20
N GLU A 385 -26.88 -34.73 10.86
CA GLU A 385 -28.25 -34.21 10.86
C GLU A 385 -28.32 -32.75 11.33
N GLY A 386 -28.92 -31.89 10.51
CA GLY A 386 -29.15 -30.48 10.81
C GLY A 386 -27.91 -29.58 10.79
N VAL A 387 -26.71 -30.11 10.63
CA VAL A 387 -25.44 -29.32 10.72
C VAL A 387 -24.42 -29.65 9.64
N GLY A 388 -24.51 -30.81 9.01
CA GLY A 388 -23.56 -31.29 8.00
C GLY A 388 -23.59 -30.50 6.70
N TYR A 389 -22.64 -30.77 5.81
CA TYR A 389 -22.51 -30.04 4.54
C TYR A 389 -23.78 -30.10 3.67
N LYS A 390 -24.60 -31.17 3.77
CA LYS A 390 -25.91 -31.26 3.10
C LYS A 390 -26.95 -30.24 3.58
N HIS A 391 -26.82 -29.74 4.81
CA HIS A 391 -27.73 -28.77 5.40
C HIS A 391 -27.17 -27.34 5.37
N SER A 392 -25.93 -27.16 4.90
CA SER A 392 -25.30 -25.85 4.78
C SER A 392 -25.92 -25.04 3.64
N ARG A 393 -26.14 -23.75 3.90
CA ARG A 393 -26.58 -22.77 2.88
C ARG A 393 -25.43 -22.07 2.15
N LEU A 394 -24.21 -22.24 2.66
CA LEU A 394 -23.01 -21.60 2.10
C LEU A 394 -22.65 -22.21 0.74
N TRP A 395 -22.36 -21.35 -0.24
CA TRP A 395 -21.91 -21.73 -1.58
C TRP A 395 -20.67 -22.62 -1.52
N MET A 396 -19.71 -22.28 -0.65
CA MET A 396 -18.47 -23.05 -0.48
C MET A 396 -18.67 -24.52 -0.10
N ASN A 397 -19.84 -24.85 0.48
CA ASN A 397 -20.21 -26.21 0.90
C ASN A 397 -21.12 -26.94 -0.11
N LYS A 398 -21.61 -26.26 -1.16
CA LYS A 398 -22.52 -26.86 -2.15
C LYS A 398 -21.92 -28.08 -2.83
N TYR A 399 -20.66 -28.01 -3.25
CA TYR A 399 -19.95 -29.16 -3.82
C TYR A 399 -19.89 -30.34 -2.84
N LEU A 400 -19.48 -30.05 -1.61
CA LEU A 400 -19.31 -31.04 -0.53
C LEU A 400 -20.62 -31.77 -0.18
N SER A 401 -21.77 -31.13 -0.37
CA SER A 401 -23.07 -31.75 -0.10
C SER A 401 -23.39 -32.95 -1.01
N SER A 402 -22.75 -33.03 -2.18
CA SER A 402 -23.15 -33.93 -3.27
C SER A 402 -22.20 -35.10 -3.54
N ILE A 403 -20.99 -35.06 -2.99
CA ILE A 403 -19.94 -36.06 -3.22
C ILE A 403 -19.90 -37.08 -2.09
N ASP A 404 -19.46 -38.31 -2.37
CA ASP A 404 -19.46 -39.45 -1.42
C ASP A 404 -18.11 -39.75 -0.77
N LYS A 405 -17.06 -39.02 -1.12
CA LYS A 405 -15.71 -39.21 -0.58
C LYS A 405 -14.92 -37.91 -0.64
N TRP A 406 -13.77 -37.89 0.04
CA TRP A 406 -12.87 -36.74 0.06
C TRP A 406 -11.42 -37.19 -0.16
N ASP A 407 -11.13 -37.57 -1.41
CA ASP A 407 -9.83 -38.01 -1.87
C ASP A 407 -9.12 -36.90 -2.69
N LYS A 408 -7.94 -37.20 -3.23
CA LYS A 408 -7.19 -36.24 -4.07
C LYS A 408 -8.01 -35.75 -5.26
N ALA A 409 -8.72 -36.64 -5.93
CA ALA A 409 -9.48 -36.28 -7.13
C ALA A 409 -10.60 -35.28 -6.81
N GLU A 410 -11.30 -35.48 -5.68
CA GLU A 410 -12.34 -34.57 -5.23
C GLU A 410 -11.79 -33.21 -4.77
N ILE A 411 -10.60 -33.17 -4.16
CA ILE A 411 -9.91 -31.92 -3.81
C ILE A 411 -9.54 -31.13 -5.06
N GLU A 412 -8.95 -31.81 -6.06
CA GLU A 412 -8.55 -31.17 -7.33
C GLU A 412 -9.76 -30.66 -8.11
N LYS A 413 -10.85 -31.43 -8.18
CA LYS A 413 -12.10 -31.00 -8.82
C LYS A 413 -12.77 -29.83 -8.09
N ARG A 414 -12.75 -29.82 -6.75
CA ARG A 414 -13.22 -28.65 -5.98
C ARG A 414 -12.35 -27.42 -6.26
N PHE A 415 -11.03 -27.62 -6.35
CA PHE A 415 -10.11 -26.53 -6.67
C PHE A 415 -10.41 -25.91 -8.03
N GLU A 416 -10.70 -26.72 -9.06
CA GLU A 416 -11.13 -26.23 -10.38
C GLU A 416 -12.33 -25.28 -10.27
N LEU A 417 -13.42 -25.70 -9.59
CA LEU A 417 -14.61 -24.88 -9.37
C LEU A 417 -14.30 -23.55 -8.65
N ILE A 418 -13.44 -23.59 -7.63
CA ILE A 418 -13.02 -22.40 -6.90
C ILE A 418 -12.16 -21.50 -7.78
N SER A 419 -11.25 -22.06 -8.56
CA SER A 419 -10.36 -21.30 -9.44
C SER A 419 -11.11 -20.58 -10.55
N GLU A 420 -12.11 -21.22 -11.17
CA GLU A 420 -12.98 -20.58 -12.16
C GLU A 420 -13.70 -19.36 -11.57
N ARG A 421 -14.21 -19.52 -10.34
CA ARG A 421 -14.87 -18.43 -9.62
C ARG A 421 -13.89 -17.33 -9.20
N PHE A 422 -12.70 -17.69 -8.74
CA PHE A 422 -11.63 -16.76 -8.42
C PHE A 422 -11.32 -15.86 -9.62
N LEU A 423 -11.17 -16.44 -10.82
CA LEU A 423 -10.84 -15.69 -12.03
C LEU A 423 -11.93 -14.71 -12.46
N LYS A 424 -13.20 -14.96 -12.10
CA LYS A 424 -14.31 -14.04 -12.34
C LYS A 424 -14.36 -12.89 -11.31
N ILE A 425 -13.95 -13.14 -10.07
CA ILE A 425 -13.93 -12.11 -9.01
C ILE A 425 -12.75 -11.16 -9.20
N TRP A 426 -11.57 -11.70 -9.48
CA TRP A 426 -10.33 -10.96 -9.70
C TRP A 426 -9.94 -11.13 -11.16
N GLU A 427 -10.65 -10.44 -12.04
CA GLU A 427 -10.52 -10.60 -13.48
C GLU A 427 -9.17 -10.11 -14.03
N PHE A 428 -8.65 -10.81 -15.03
CA PHE A 428 -7.55 -10.32 -15.85
C PHE A 428 -8.15 -9.51 -17.00
N PRO A 429 -7.72 -8.27 -17.24
CA PRO A 429 -8.32 -7.45 -18.29
C PRO A 429 -8.25 -8.14 -19.66
N ASP A 430 -9.40 -8.33 -20.29
CA ASP A 430 -9.52 -8.83 -21.66
C ASP A 430 -9.61 -7.65 -22.63
N ILE A 431 -8.45 -7.06 -22.93
CA ILE A 431 -8.32 -5.97 -23.90
C ILE A 431 -7.28 -6.33 -24.96
N GLN A 432 -7.54 -5.94 -26.20
CA GLN A 432 -6.54 -5.99 -27.25
C GLN A 432 -5.63 -4.78 -27.08
N ILE A 433 -4.36 -5.04 -26.78
CA ILE A 433 -3.32 -4.02 -26.80
C ILE A 433 -2.70 -4.14 -28.17
N ASP A 434 -2.95 -3.17 -29.04
CA ASP A 434 -2.14 -2.99 -30.23
C ASP A 434 -0.73 -2.68 -29.73
N ILE A 435 0.13 -3.70 -29.78
CA ILE A 435 1.58 -3.51 -29.64
C ILE A 435 1.97 -2.84 -30.96
N GLU A 436 1.72 -1.54 -31.07
CA GLU A 436 2.48 -0.74 -32.00
C GLU A 436 3.94 -0.99 -31.64
N ASN A 437 4.67 -1.64 -32.55
CA ASN A 437 6.11 -1.85 -32.45
C ASN A 437 6.82 -0.49 -32.58
N GLU A 438 6.47 0.47 -31.74
CA GLU A 438 7.34 1.57 -31.46
C GLU A 438 8.46 0.97 -30.62
N ASN A 439 9.66 0.90 -31.20
CA ASN A 439 10.90 0.76 -30.44
C ASN A 439 11.05 2.00 -29.55
N GLU A 440 10.19 2.13 -28.55
CA GLU A 440 10.25 3.17 -27.55
C GLU A 440 11.40 2.89 -26.58
N GLU A 441 11.80 3.95 -25.89
CA GLU A 441 12.72 3.85 -24.76
C GLU A 441 12.06 3.02 -23.67
N VAL A 442 12.58 1.81 -23.47
CA VAL A 442 12.10 0.90 -22.42
C VAL A 442 13.00 0.99 -21.21
N ASN A 443 12.42 1.07 -20.02
CA ASN A 443 13.22 0.98 -18.81
C ASN A 443 14.00 -0.35 -18.79
N ILE A 444 15.26 -0.35 -18.35
CA ILE A 444 16.08 -1.57 -18.38
C ILE A 444 15.43 -2.75 -17.61
N PHE A 445 14.67 -2.47 -16.55
CA PHE A 445 13.94 -3.47 -15.78
C PHE A 445 12.78 -4.09 -16.56
N GLU A 446 12.23 -3.32 -17.51
CA GLU A 446 11.13 -3.72 -18.39
C GLU A 446 11.63 -4.29 -19.73
N ALA A 447 12.89 -4.05 -20.08
CA ALA A 447 13.51 -4.48 -21.33
C ALA A 447 13.64 -6.02 -21.46
N GLU A 448 13.44 -6.51 -22.68
CA GLU A 448 13.61 -7.91 -23.06
C GLU A 448 15.07 -8.39 -22.94
N ASP A 449 15.30 -9.70 -23.09
CA ASP A 449 16.65 -10.25 -23.05
C ASP A 449 17.55 -9.58 -24.11
N PRO A 450 18.73 -9.05 -23.73
CA PRO A 450 19.60 -8.35 -24.66
C PRO A 450 20.40 -9.27 -25.61
N THR A 451 20.24 -10.59 -25.51
CA THR A 451 20.95 -11.55 -26.36
C THR A 451 20.52 -11.40 -27.81
N HIS A 452 21.51 -11.28 -28.72
CA HIS A 452 21.34 -10.98 -30.15
C HIS A 452 20.72 -9.61 -30.49
N LYS A 453 20.48 -8.74 -29.51
CA LYS A 453 19.98 -7.37 -29.75
C LYS A 453 21.11 -6.34 -29.69
N LYS A 454 20.99 -5.27 -30.48
CA LYS A 454 21.88 -4.10 -30.41
C LYS A 454 21.14 -2.93 -29.77
N LEU A 455 21.86 -2.12 -29.03
CA LEU A 455 21.33 -0.87 -28.49
C LEU A 455 21.49 0.24 -29.52
N GLU A 456 20.53 1.15 -29.58
CA GLU A 456 20.64 2.40 -30.32
C GLU A 456 21.26 3.48 -29.42
N TYR A 457 20.70 3.64 -28.22
CA TYR A 457 21.22 4.48 -27.14
C TYR A 457 20.58 4.07 -25.80
N ALA A 458 21.06 4.68 -24.72
CA ALA A 458 20.41 4.64 -23.41
C ALA A 458 20.21 6.06 -22.87
N ILE A 459 19.27 6.25 -21.96
CA ILE A 459 19.10 7.47 -21.17
C ILE A 459 19.35 7.10 -19.72
N PHE A 460 20.33 7.74 -19.10
CA PHE A 460 20.64 7.53 -17.69
C PHE A 460 20.63 8.87 -16.95
N PHE A 461 19.80 9.01 -15.91
CA PHE A 461 19.58 10.28 -15.19
C PHE A 461 19.29 11.46 -16.15
N ASP A 462 18.33 11.26 -17.07
CA ASP A 462 17.95 12.20 -18.13
C ASP A 462 19.08 12.58 -19.12
N GLN A 463 20.23 11.90 -19.07
CA GLN A 463 21.34 12.11 -20.00
C GLN A 463 21.40 10.99 -21.03
N LYS A 464 21.39 11.37 -22.30
CA LYS A 464 21.52 10.42 -23.40
C LYS A 464 22.95 9.90 -23.48
N ILE A 465 23.11 8.58 -23.32
CA ILE A 465 24.36 7.85 -23.48
C ILE A 465 24.34 7.14 -24.84
N GLU A 466 25.27 7.50 -25.72
CA GLU A 466 25.46 6.83 -27.00
C GLU A 466 26.19 5.49 -26.82
N VAL A 467 25.43 4.44 -26.50
CA VAL A 467 25.92 3.07 -26.35
C VAL A 467 25.23 2.14 -27.33
N ASN A 468 26.02 1.48 -28.18
CA ASN A 468 25.54 0.51 -29.15
C ASN A 468 25.71 -0.96 -28.73
N GLN A 469 26.30 -1.19 -27.56
CA GLN A 469 26.62 -2.52 -27.05
C GLN A 469 26.34 -2.59 -25.54
N VAL A 470 25.77 -3.72 -25.11
CA VAL A 470 25.46 -4.00 -23.69
C VAL A 470 26.72 -3.94 -22.82
N ALA A 471 27.87 -4.39 -23.35
CA ALA A 471 29.14 -4.30 -22.63
C ALA A 471 29.55 -2.86 -22.31
N LYS A 472 29.28 -1.91 -23.23
CA LYS A 472 29.57 -0.48 -23.00
C LYS A 472 28.57 0.13 -22.03
N LEU A 473 27.27 -0.19 -22.18
CA LEU A 473 26.23 0.25 -21.26
C LEU A 473 26.57 -0.16 -19.82
N TYR A 474 26.95 -1.42 -19.61
CA TYR A 474 27.36 -1.94 -18.29
C TYR A 474 28.48 -1.12 -17.66
N VAL A 475 29.55 -0.87 -18.41
CA VAL A 475 30.70 -0.14 -17.90
C VAL A 475 30.32 1.31 -17.57
N GLU A 476 29.58 1.97 -18.47
CA GLU A 476 29.23 3.38 -18.31
C GLU A 476 28.30 3.60 -17.12
N VAL A 477 27.27 2.77 -16.96
CA VAL A 477 26.34 2.87 -15.83
C VAL A 477 27.06 2.61 -14.51
N ILE A 478 27.86 1.53 -14.42
CA ILE A 478 28.60 1.23 -13.19
C ILE A 478 29.62 2.32 -12.86
N LYS A 479 30.30 2.87 -13.87
CA LYS A 479 31.25 3.98 -13.70
C LYS A 479 30.54 5.23 -13.16
N GLN A 480 29.40 5.61 -13.73
CA GLN A 480 28.62 6.77 -13.27
C GLN A 480 28.07 6.57 -11.85
N LEU A 481 27.55 5.39 -11.53
CA LEU A 481 27.14 5.06 -10.16
C LEU A 481 28.30 5.13 -9.17
N PHE A 482 29.48 4.63 -9.57
CA PHE A 482 30.69 4.71 -8.74
C PHE A 482 31.14 6.15 -8.52
N MET A 483 31.04 7.03 -9.51
CA MET A 483 31.33 8.45 -9.35
C MET A 483 30.31 9.17 -8.45
N LEU A 484 29.04 8.73 -8.46
CA LEU A 484 27.97 9.34 -7.69
C LEU A 484 28.12 9.06 -6.18
N HIS A 485 28.28 7.78 -5.81
CA HIS A 485 28.46 7.34 -4.41
C HIS A 485 29.43 6.14 -4.33
N PRO A 486 30.75 6.37 -4.33
CA PRO A 486 31.74 5.30 -4.25
C PRO A 486 31.58 4.41 -3.00
N GLU A 487 31.19 5.01 -1.87
CA GLU A 487 31.01 4.32 -0.59
C GLU A 487 30.01 3.16 -0.66
N THR A 488 28.94 3.31 -1.44
CA THR A 488 27.87 2.32 -1.58
C THR A 488 28.39 1.01 -2.15
N PHE A 489 29.43 1.04 -2.99
CA PHE A 489 30.03 -0.17 -3.53
C PHE A 489 30.75 -1.01 -2.45
N PHE A 490 31.22 -0.37 -1.38
CA PHE A 490 31.98 -1.02 -0.31
C PHE A 490 31.15 -1.33 0.93
N THR A 491 30.00 -0.67 1.11
CA THR A 491 29.06 -0.93 2.21
C THR A 491 27.98 -1.96 1.87
N THR A 492 27.91 -2.41 0.61
CA THR A 492 26.93 -3.38 0.10
C THR A 492 27.61 -4.59 -0.56
N ASP A 493 26.83 -5.52 -1.11
CA ASP A 493 27.32 -6.72 -1.82
C ASP A 493 27.87 -6.43 -3.23
N LEU A 494 27.89 -5.16 -3.67
CA LEU A 494 28.31 -4.76 -5.02
C LEU A 494 29.78 -5.08 -5.30
N LYS A 495 30.68 -4.85 -4.33
CA LYS A 495 32.10 -5.17 -4.50
C LYS A 495 32.31 -6.63 -4.89
N GLU A 496 31.63 -7.54 -4.19
CA GLU A 496 31.74 -8.98 -4.41
C GLU A 496 31.08 -9.38 -5.73
N LYS A 497 29.86 -8.91 -5.99
CA LYS A 497 29.10 -9.26 -7.21
C LYS A 497 29.73 -8.74 -8.50
N LEU A 498 30.37 -7.58 -8.47
CA LEU A 498 31.08 -6.99 -9.61
C LEU A 498 32.54 -7.48 -9.72
N SER A 499 32.99 -8.29 -8.75
CA SER A 499 34.39 -8.73 -8.63
C SER A 499 35.36 -7.54 -8.68
N MET A 500 35.06 -6.48 -7.93
CA MET A 500 35.87 -5.25 -7.92
C MET A 500 37.27 -5.52 -7.37
N SER A 501 38.29 -5.18 -8.15
CA SER A 501 39.70 -5.35 -7.81
C SER A 501 40.47 -4.04 -7.95
N LYS A 502 41.52 -3.87 -7.15
CA LYS A 502 42.44 -2.73 -7.31
C LYS A 502 43.36 -2.94 -8.51
N GLU A 503 43.96 -1.87 -9.02
CA GLU A 503 44.92 -1.94 -10.13
C GLU A 503 46.07 -2.94 -9.88
N SER A 504 46.56 -3.03 -8.64
CA SER A 504 47.59 -3.99 -8.21
C SER A 504 47.15 -5.46 -8.31
N GLU A 505 45.84 -5.72 -8.40
CA GLU A 505 45.19 -7.03 -8.33
C GLU A 505 44.46 -7.39 -9.64
N LYS A 506 44.59 -6.56 -10.69
CA LYS A 506 43.83 -6.70 -11.96
C LYS A 506 44.02 -8.04 -12.69
N LEU A 507 45.12 -8.75 -12.41
CA LEU A 507 45.44 -10.06 -13.00
C LEU A 507 44.49 -11.18 -12.53
N HIS A 508 43.70 -10.95 -11.49
CA HIS A 508 42.70 -11.89 -11.00
C HIS A 508 41.37 -11.86 -11.80
N LEU A 509 41.21 -10.89 -12.71
CA LEU A 509 40.04 -10.76 -13.56
C LEU A 509 40.31 -11.35 -14.95
N HIS A 510 39.34 -12.05 -15.51
CA HIS A 510 39.42 -12.60 -16.85
C HIS A 510 39.40 -11.50 -17.91
N GLN A 511 38.56 -10.48 -17.72
CA GLN A 511 38.57 -9.25 -18.52
C GLN A 511 38.37 -8.03 -17.60
N ALA A 512 39.48 -7.43 -17.18
CA ALA A 512 39.47 -6.23 -16.35
C ALA A 512 39.04 -4.98 -17.15
N VAL A 513 38.02 -4.27 -16.67
CA VAL A 513 37.63 -2.95 -17.19
C VAL A 513 37.72 -1.90 -16.10
N GLN A 514 38.37 -0.78 -16.42
CA GLN A 514 38.60 0.31 -15.50
C GLN A 514 37.31 1.14 -15.28
N ILE A 515 36.96 1.38 -14.01
CA ILE A 515 35.83 2.26 -13.64
C ILE A 515 36.28 3.52 -12.90
N SER A 516 37.48 3.54 -12.34
CA SER A 516 38.14 4.73 -11.78
C SER A 516 39.66 4.60 -11.90
N ASP A 517 40.41 5.62 -11.50
CA ASP A 517 41.89 5.58 -11.54
C ASP A 517 42.49 4.41 -10.75
N THR A 518 41.75 3.84 -9.79
CA THR A 518 42.27 2.81 -8.87
C THR A 518 41.54 1.47 -8.94
N TYR A 519 40.33 1.41 -9.50
CA TYR A 519 39.46 0.23 -9.46
C TYR A 519 39.05 -0.30 -10.83
N TYR A 520 39.00 -1.62 -10.92
CA TYR A 520 38.61 -2.41 -12.09
C TYR A 520 37.48 -3.39 -11.72
N ILE A 521 36.65 -3.73 -12.71
CA ILE A 521 35.56 -4.72 -12.59
C ILE A 521 35.73 -5.84 -13.63
N GLU A 522 35.10 -6.99 -13.37
CA GLU A 522 35.00 -8.08 -14.34
C GLU A 522 34.01 -7.73 -15.45
N ALA A 523 34.43 -7.91 -16.70
CA ALA A 523 33.59 -7.69 -17.88
C ALA A 523 33.34 -8.95 -18.73
N ASN A 524 34.03 -10.06 -18.42
CA ASN A 524 33.83 -11.37 -19.06
C ASN A 524 32.57 -12.07 -18.52
N ILE A 525 31.43 -11.42 -18.73
CA ILE A 525 30.10 -11.84 -18.27
C ILE A 525 29.15 -11.81 -19.47
N SER A 526 28.16 -12.71 -19.53
CA SER A 526 27.13 -12.70 -20.58
C SER A 526 26.35 -11.38 -20.59
N ASN A 527 25.72 -11.02 -21.72
CA ASN A 527 24.90 -9.80 -21.81
C ASN A 527 23.75 -9.81 -20.80
N THR A 528 23.10 -10.97 -20.61
CA THR A 528 22.07 -11.16 -19.57
C THR A 528 22.65 -10.96 -18.17
N GLY A 529 23.84 -11.49 -17.88
CA GLY A 529 24.52 -11.28 -16.61
C GLY A 529 24.87 -9.81 -16.36
N LYS A 530 25.34 -9.09 -17.39
CA LYS A 530 25.57 -7.64 -17.33
C LYS A 530 24.29 -6.87 -17.02
N PHE A 531 23.17 -7.16 -17.68
CA PHE A 531 21.88 -6.55 -17.38
C PHE A 531 21.44 -6.81 -15.93
N ASN A 532 21.60 -8.03 -15.44
CA ASN A 532 21.24 -8.37 -14.06
C ASN A 532 22.09 -7.62 -13.03
N LEU A 533 23.39 -7.44 -13.29
CA LEU A 533 24.27 -6.65 -12.43
C LEU A 533 23.93 -5.16 -12.46
N ILE A 534 23.58 -4.60 -13.63
CA ILE A 534 23.09 -3.22 -13.73
C ILE A 534 21.81 -3.06 -12.91
N LYS A 535 20.81 -3.94 -13.11
CA LYS A 535 19.54 -3.92 -12.36
C LYS A 535 19.78 -3.99 -10.86
N HIS A 536 20.65 -4.90 -10.42
CA HIS A 536 21.01 -5.05 -9.00
C HIS A 536 21.66 -3.78 -8.44
N ALA A 537 22.59 -3.17 -9.18
CA ALA A 537 23.22 -1.91 -8.79
C ALA A 537 22.19 -0.77 -8.71
N LEU A 538 21.33 -0.62 -9.72
CA LEU A 538 20.28 0.40 -9.71
C LEU A 538 19.28 0.21 -8.55
N SER A 539 18.92 -1.04 -8.21
CA SER A 539 18.09 -1.31 -7.03
C SER A 539 18.75 -0.89 -5.71
N ILE A 540 20.07 -1.08 -5.58
CA ILE A 540 20.80 -0.67 -4.36
C ILE A 540 20.87 0.85 -4.23
N PHE A 541 20.91 1.55 -5.36
CA PHE A 541 20.93 3.01 -5.44
C PHE A 541 19.52 3.62 -5.47
N ASP A 542 18.46 2.84 -5.30
CA ASP A 542 17.05 3.27 -5.44
C ASP A 542 16.78 4.04 -6.76
N SER A 543 17.51 3.70 -7.83
CA SER A 543 17.58 4.42 -9.11
C SER A 543 17.03 3.58 -10.27
N GLU A 544 16.04 2.70 -10.03
CA GLU A 544 15.57 1.75 -11.05
C GLU A 544 14.91 2.41 -12.26
N ASP A 545 14.33 3.59 -12.08
CA ASP A 545 13.62 4.32 -13.15
C ASP A 545 14.58 5.19 -14.00
N GLU A 546 15.81 5.35 -13.53
CA GLU A 546 16.77 6.30 -14.09
C GLU A 546 17.45 5.79 -15.36
N LEU A 547 17.33 4.49 -15.67
CA LEU A 547 17.93 3.90 -16.87
C LEU A 547 16.89 3.37 -17.85
N GLN A 548 16.76 4.08 -18.97
CA GLN A 548 16.00 3.66 -20.14
C GLN A 548 16.95 3.28 -21.27
N ILE A 549 16.55 2.30 -22.08
CA ILE A 549 17.33 1.81 -23.21
C ILE A 549 16.45 1.74 -24.44
N LYS A 550 17.04 1.96 -25.61
CA LYS A 550 16.38 1.73 -26.89
C LYS A 550 17.17 0.70 -27.68
N TYR A 551 16.48 -0.32 -28.19
CA TYR A 551 17.09 -1.28 -29.11
C TYR A 551 17.12 -0.71 -30.53
N ALA A 552 18.21 -0.96 -31.24
CA ALA A 552 18.32 -0.65 -32.66
C ALA A 552 17.48 -1.65 -33.47
N ILE A 553 16.91 -1.17 -34.57
CA ILE A 553 16.13 -1.95 -35.55
C ILE A 553 17.01 -2.99 -36.24
#